data_AF-F0IFU9-F1
#
_entry.id   AF-F0IFU9-F1
#
_cell.length_a   1.000
_cell.length_b   1.000
_cell.length_c   1.000
_cell.angle_alpha   90.00
_cell.angle_beta   90.00
_cell.angle_gamma   90.00
#
_symmetry.space_group_name_H-M   'P 1'
#
loop_
_entity.id
_entity.type
_entity.pdbx_description
1 polymer ?
#
loop_
_entity_poly.entity_id
_entity_poly.type
_entity_poly.pdbx_seq_one_letter_code
_entity_poly.pdbx_strand_id
1 'polypeptide(L)'
;MKHLLFTAFLLLGTFNYAQTKVIVPHPETGREMFYFNEEPYKDYVPDKNHSSEKIDRYLRKGNKYVEIQYFNSTIELSEIDSSTGMVYAFVYNKEKLLVEITSYFQTLPIGVWKEYNDKGEITKEDDWDKRYKMSIECLMQIMKERYDIDLIKDPVSILYTEKTRPIYIVTYSYGPYTSRWITIDVNTGETLFDKRLLGDFFNKYEEQIYRPK
;
A
#
# COMPACT_ATOMS: atom_id res chain seq x y z
N MET A 1 -28.28 47.79 1.37
CA MET A 1 -28.26 47.09 0.06
C MET A 1 -27.02 46.22 0.02
N LYS A 2 -27.25 44.92 -0.18
CA LYS A 2 -26.33 43.85 -0.62
C LYS A 2 -25.14 43.50 0.31
N HIS A 3 -25.42 42.58 1.23
CA HIS A 3 -24.44 41.63 1.72
C HIS A 3 -23.92 40.78 0.54
N LEU A 4 -22.61 40.81 0.29
CA LEU A 4 -21.98 39.84 -0.61
C LEU A 4 -21.87 38.51 0.13
N LEU A 5 -22.74 37.56 -0.24
CA LEU A 5 -22.53 36.14 0.02
C LEU A 5 -21.52 35.63 -1.01
N PHE A 6 -20.29 35.36 -0.57
CA PHE A 6 -19.37 34.52 -1.32
C PHE A 6 -19.81 33.07 -1.16
N THR A 7 -20.68 32.60 -2.05
CA THR A 7 -20.88 31.17 -2.27
C THR A 7 -19.67 30.65 -3.04
N ALA A 8 -18.72 30.05 -2.32
CA ALA A 8 -17.68 29.24 -2.93
C ALA A 8 -18.34 28.00 -3.54
N PHE A 9 -18.52 28.02 -4.86
CA PHE A 9 -18.81 26.80 -5.61
C PHE A 9 -17.57 25.92 -5.57
N LEU A 10 -17.57 24.94 -4.66
CA LEU A 10 -16.72 23.76 -4.78
C LEU A 10 -17.14 23.06 -6.09
N LEU A 11 -16.39 23.33 -7.15
CA LEU A 11 -16.36 22.51 -8.35
C LEU A 11 -15.89 21.12 -7.91
N LEU A 12 -16.84 20.27 -7.53
CA LEU A 12 -16.71 18.82 -7.58
C LEU A 12 -16.58 18.45 -9.05
N GLY A 13 -15.41 18.73 -9.63
CA GLY A 13 -14.97 18.03 -10.83
C GLY A 13 -15.15 16.55 -10.54
N THR A 14 -15.80 15.85 -11.46
CA THR A 14 -15.94 14.40 -11.40
C THR A 14 -14.54 13.81 -11.51
N PHE A 15 -13.83 13.71 -10.39
CA PHE A 15 -12.65 12.87 -10.27
C PHE A 15 -13.13 11.47 -10.65
N ASN A 16 -12.50 10.84 -11.64
CA ASN A 16 -12.72 9.42 -11.88
C ASN A 16 -12.19 8.70 -10.63
N TYR A 17 -13.10 8.39 -9.70
CA TYR A 17 -12.75 7.89 -8.37
C TYR A 17 -12.21 6.46 -8.40
N ALA A 18 -12.58 5.66 -9.39
CA ALA A 18 -12.25 4.24 -9.41
C ALA A 18 -10.73 4.02 -9.53
N GLN A 19 -10.19 3.13 -8.68
CA GLN A 19 -8.83 2.65 -8.86
C GLN A 19 -8.70 2.00 -10.22
N THR A 20 -7.75 2.49 -11.02
CA THR A 20 -7.42 1.83 -12.28
C THR A 20 -6.70 0.54 -11.92
N LYS A 21 -7.09 -0.56 -12.57
CA LYS A 21 -6.45 -1.86 -12.39
C LYS A 21 -4.93 -1.70 -12.51
N VAL A 22 -4.23 -1.80 -11.38
CA VAL A 22 -2.79 -1.92 -11.33
C VAL A 22 -2.49 -3.33 -11.78
N ILE A 23 -2.26 -3.45 -13.07
CA ILE A 23 -1.59 -4.62 -13.59
C ILE A 23 -0.19 -4.51 -13.03
N VAL A 24 0.18 -5.44 -12.14
CA VAL A 24 1.56 -5.66 -11.74
C VAL A 24 2.35 -5.58 -13.03
N PRO A 25 3.25 -4.60 -13.21
CA PRO A 25 4.15 -4.64 -14.34
C PRO A 25 4.85 -5.97 -14.16
N HIS A 26 4.52 -6.94 -15.02
CA HIS A 26 5.50 -7.94 -15.35
C HIS A 26 6.74 -7.11 -15.66
N PRO A 27 7.82 -7.21 -14.88
CA PRO A 27 8.85 -6.17 -14.85
C PRO A 27 9.22 -5.82 -16.28
N GLU A 28 9.30 -4.53 -16.58
CA GLU A 28 9.74 -3.92 -17.84
C GLU A 28 11.18 -4.33 -18.19
N THR A 29 11.37 -5.63 -18.30
CA THR A 29 12.58 -6.39 -18.58
C THR A 29 12.27 -7.56 -19.53
N GLY A 30 11.00 -7.86 -19.83
CA GLY A 30 10.63 -8.99 -20.69
C GLY A 30 11.03 -10.35 -20.12
N ARG A 31 11.29 -10.44 -18.81
CA ARG A 31 11.68 -11.69 -18.15
C ARG A 31 10.44 -12.43 -17.72
N GLU A 32 10.14 -13.58 -18.26
CA GLU A 32 9.29 -14.58 -17.62
C GLU A 32 9.90 -14.95 -16.25
N MET A 33 9.52 -14.25 -15.17
CA MET A 33 9.97 -14.53 -13.79
C MET A 33 9.26 -15.77 -13.22
N PHE A 34 8.98 -16.77 -14.05
CA PHE A 34 8.51 -18.08 -13.61
C PHE A 34 9.52 -18.78 -12.71
N TYR A 35 10.79 -18.36 -12.73
CA TYR A 35 11.85 -18.93 -11.91
C TYR A 35 12.57 -17.85 -11.10
N PHE A 36 12.92 -18.16 -9.86
CA PHE A 36 13.72 -17.28 -9.02
C PHE A 36 15.14 -17.13 -9.58
N ASN A 37 15.55 -15.88 -9.84
CA ASN A 37 16.88 -15.52 -10.29
C ASN A 37 17.29 -14.16 -9.73
N GLU A 38 18.51 -14.06 -9.22
CA GLU A 38 19.06 -12.84 -8.61
C GLU A 38 19.92 -11.99 -9.56
N GLU A 39 20.25 -12.50 -10.75
CA GLU A 39 20.96 -11.76 -11.79
C GLU A 39 20.40 -10.34 -12.08
N PRO A 40 19.05 -10.08 -12.06
CA PRO A 40 18.54 -8.71 -12.17
C PRO A 40 19.11 -7.72 -11.13
N TYR A 41 19.54 -8.21 -9.98
CA TYR A 41 19.93 -7.40 -8.83
C TYR A 41 21.45 -7.37 -8.60
N LYS A 42 22.25 -7.86 -9.56
CA LYS A 42 23.72 -7.92 -9.42
C LYS A 42 24.39 -6.57 -9.20
N ASP A 43 23.78 -5.49 -9.70
CA ASP A 43 24.28 -4.12 -9.54
C ASP A 43 23.72 -3.42 -8.29
N TYR A 44 22.87 -4.10 -7.52
CA TYR A 44 22.36 -3.58 -6.25
C TYR A 44 23.39 -3.82 -5.15
N VAL A 45 23.53 -2.86 -4.25
CA VAL A 45 24.46 -2.96 -3.11
C VAL A 45 23.73 -3.43 -1.85
N PRO A 46 24.34 -4.26 -1.00
CA PRO A 46 23.74 -4.63 0.28
C PRO A 46 23.54 -3.40 1.18
N ASP A 47 22.33 -3.23 1.74
CA ASP A 47 22.03 -2.19 2.73
C ASP A 47 21.76 -2.84 4.09
N LYS A 48 22.77 -2.75 4.96
CA LYS A 48 22.79 -3.37 6.29
C LYS A 48 22.02 -2.58 7.35
N ASN A 49 21.56 -1.37 7.05
CA ASN A 49 20.81 -0.57 8.02
C ASN A 49 19.35 -1.02 8.15
N HIS A 50 18.86 -1.79 7.18
CA HIS A 50 17.50 -2.29 7.12
C HIS A 50 17.42 -3.82 7.25
N SER A 51 18.54 -4.49 7.57
CA SER A 51 18.55 -5.91 7.83
C SER A 51 17.80 -6.20 9.13
N SER A 52 16.61 -6.80 9.03
CA SER A 52 15.96 -7.44 10.17
C SER A 52 16.40 -8.90 10.26
N GLU A 53 16.25 -9.54 11.42
CA GLU A 53 16.53 -10.99 11.58
C GLU A 53 15.75 -11.88 10.61
N LYS A 54 14.66 -11.36 10.03
CA LYS A 54 13.82 -12.08 9.08
C LYS A 54 14.30 -11.95 7.63
N ILE A 55 15.03 -10.89 7.29
CA ILE A 55 15.42 -10.63 5.90
C ILE A 55 16.85 -11.09 5.68
N ASP A 56 17.04 -12.14 4.88
CA ASP A 56 18.36 -12.69 4.57
C ASP A 56 19.19 -11.74 3.71
N ARG A 57 18.53 -11.07 2.75
CA ARG A 57 19.18 -10.11 1.86
C ARG A 57 18.33 -8.88 1.66
N TYR A 58 18.96 -7.74 1.87
CA TYR A 58 18.39 -6.43 1.61
C TYR A 58 19.34 -5.67 0.67
N LEU A 59 18.91 -5.47 -0.57
CA LEU A 59 19.70 -4.88 -1.65
C LEU A 59 19.10 -3.55 -2.09
N ARG A 60 19.94 -2.59 -2.47
CA ARG A 60 19.50 -1.24 -2.84
C ARG A 60 20.18 -0.73 -4.10
N LYS A 61 19.41 0.02 -4.91
CA LYS A 61 19.91 0.85 -6.02
C LYS A 61 19.08 2.14 -6.10
N GLY A 62 19.60 3.23 -5.53
CA GLY A 62 18.88 4.50 -5.44
C GLY A 62 17.65 4.39 -4.52
N ASN A 63 16.46 4.62 -5.08
CA ASN A 63 15.16 4.50 -4.39
C ASN A 63 14.52 3.11 -4.57
N LYS A 64 15.17 2.19 -5.29
CA LYS A 64 14.71 0.82 -5.47
C LYS A 64 15.40 -0.11 -4.49
N TYR A 65 14.63 -1.00 -3.89
CA TYR A 65 15.08 -1.99 -2.93
C TYR A 65 14.57 -3.36 -3.30
N VAL A 66 15.32 -4.38 -2.87
CA VAL A 66 14.95 -5.78 -3.02
C VAL A 66 15.20 -6.47 -1.70
N GLU A 67 14.14 -7.06 -1.16
CA GLU A 67 14.18 -7.91 0.02
C GLU A 67 14.05 -9.36 -0.44
N ILE A 68 14.93 -10.22 0.05
CA ILE A 68 14.88 -11.67 -0.23
C ILE A 68 14.95 -12.41 1.10
N GLN A 69 14.00 -13.31 1.29
CA GLN A 69 13.91 -14.19 2.45
C GLN A 69 13.82 -15.64 1.99
N TYR A 70 14.65 -16.50 2.56
CA TYR A 70 14.68 -17.93 2.29
C TYR A 70 14.05 -18.68 3.46
N PHE A 71 12.95 -19.36 3.18
CA PHE A 71 12.31 -20.28 4.11
C PHE A 71 12.66 -21.73 3.75
N ASN A 72 12.29 -22.67 4.63
CA ASN A 72 12.51 -24.10 4.39
C ASN A 72 11.87 -24.61 3.09
N SER A 73 10.76 -24.02 2.65
CA SER A 73 9.95 -24.49 1.52
C SER A 73 9.72 -23.45 0.43
N THR A 74 10.06 -22.19 0.68
CA THR A 74 9.76 -21.06 -0.22
C THR A 74 10.88 -20.03 -0.22
N ILE A 75 10.90 -19.22 -1.27
CA ILE A 75 11.70 -18.00 -1.35
C ILE A 75 10.72 -16.85 -1.55
N GLU A 76 10.77 -15.86 -0.69
CA GLU A 76 9.96 -14.65 -0.81
C GLU A 76 10.86 -13.51 -1.26
N LEU A 77 10.44 -12.81 -2.32
CA LEU A 77 11.13 -11.66 -2.87
C LEU A 77 10.17 -10.48 -2.91
N SER A 78 10.59 -9.33 -2.42
CA SER A 78 9.85 -8.07 -2.54
C SER A 78 10.69 -7.02 -3.27
N GLU A 79 10.18 -6.49 -4.37
CA GLU A 79 10.72 -5.31 -5.04
C GLU A 79 9.97 -4.06 -4.54
N ILE A 80 10.71 -3.09 -4.02
CA ILE A 80 10.14 -1.90 -3.39
C ILE A 80 10.66 -0.66 -4.11
N ASP A 81 9.78 0.26 -4.46
CA ASP A 81 10.14 1.60 -4.94
C ASP A 81 9.71 2.64 -3.90
N SER A 82 10.67 3.14 -3.10
CA SER A 82 10.38 4.12 -2.05
C SER A 82 9.99 5.49 -2.59
N SER A 83 10.11 5.74 -3.90
CA SER A 83 9.66 7.00 -4.50
C SER A 83 8.17 6.99 -4.84
N THR A 84 7.56 5.81 -4.93
CA THR A 84 6.13 5.62 -5.22
C THR A 84 5.39 4.94 -4.08
N GLY A 85 6.10 4.32 -3.13
CA GLY A 85 5.51 3.49 -2.09
C GLY A 85 5.00 2.13 -2.59
N MET A 86 5.31 1.75 -3.84
CA MET A 86 4.87 0.48 -4.41
C MET A 86 5.76 -0.68 -3.98
N VAL A 87 5.12 -1.81 -3.71
CA VAL A 87 5.76 -3.09 -3.39
C VAL A 87 5.19 -4.16 -4.29
N TYR A 88 6.06 -4.91 -4.96
CA TYR A 88 5.72 -6.11 -5.71
C TYR A 88 6.34 -7.30 -5.00
N ALA A 89 5.52 -8.25 -4.57
CA ALA A 89 6.00 -9.43 -3.87
C ALA A 89 5.74 -10.70 -4.67
N PHE A 90 6.72 -11.59 -4.63
CA PHE A 90 6.81 -12.83 -5.40
C PHE A 90 7.15 -13.95 -4.44
N VAL A 91 6.39 -15.04 -4.51
CA VAL A 91 6.69 -16.27 -3.76
C VAL A 91 7.10 -17.35 -4.73
N TYR A 92 8.22 -17.98 -4.46
CA TYR A 92 8.73 -19.13 -5.20
C TYR A 92 8.73 -20.36 -4.31
N ASN A 93 8.48 -21.53 -4.87
CA ASN A 93 8.62 -22.80 -4.16
C ASN A 93 10.10 -23.23 -4.05
N LYS A 94 10.35 -24.39 -3.42
CA LYS A 94 11.70 -24.95 -3.25
C LYS A 94 12.40 -25.28 -4.59
N GLU A 95 11.63 -25.58 -5.65
CA GLU A 95 12.11 -25.75 -7.02
C GLU A 95 12.37 -24.41 -7.73
N LYS A 96 12.20 -23.28 -7.02
CA LYS A 96 12.34 -21.91 -7.52
C LYS A 96 11.26 -21.50 -8.52
N LEU A 97 10.17 -22.25 -8.66
CA LEU A 97 9.04 -21.89 -9.51
C LEU A 97 8.19 -20.83 -8.82
N LEU A 98 7.75 -19.82 -9.56
CA LEU A 98 6.82 -18.82 -9.09
C LEU A 98 5.47 -19.46 -8.77
N VAL A 99 4.99 -19.25 -7.56
CA VAL A 99 3.69 -19.77 -7.09
C VAL A 99 2.71 -18.66 -6.77
N GLU A 100 3.18 -17.45 -6.49
CA GLU A 100 2.31 -16.34 -6.11
C GLU A 100 2.91 -14.98 -6.49
N ILE A 101 2.05 -14.06 -6.93
CA ILE A 101 2.37 -12.64 -7.12
C ILE A 101 1.33 -11.81 -6.37
N THR A 102 1.80 -10.86 -5.56
CA THR A 102 1.00 -9.84 -4.88
C THR A 102 1.56 -8.45 -5.12
N SER A 103 0.74 -7.43 -4.87
CA SER A 103 1.16 -6.03 -4.97
C SER A 103 0.54 -5.19 -3.88
N TYR A 104 1.28 -4.17 -3.46
CA TYR A 104 0.89 -3.29 -2.37
C TYR A 104 1.27 -1.85 -2.66
N PHE A 105 0.44 -0.92 -2.18
CA PHE A 105 0.90 0.42 -1.85
C PHE A 105 1.21 0.43 -0.36
N GLN A 106 2.49 0.47 -0.02
CA GLN A 106 3.00 0.20 1.33
C GLN A 106 2.49 -1.15 1.83
N THR A 107 1.58 -1.14 2.81
CA THR A 107 0.95 -2.33 3.38
C THR A 107 -0.43 -2.62 2.80
N LEU A 108 -0.98 -1.72 1.98
CA LEU A 108 -2.32 -1.88 1.44
C LEU A 108 -2.29 -2.77 0.20
N PRO A 109 -3.01 -3.91 0.18
CA PRO A 109 -3.06 -4.79 -1.00
C PRO A 109 -3.74 -4.09 -2.17
N ILE A 110 -3.09 -4.03 -3.33
CA ILE A 110 -3.62 -3.41 -4.56
C ILE A 110 -3.31 -4.30 -5.78
N GLY A 111 -3.87 -3.96 -6.93
CA GLY A 111 -3.63 -4.63 -8.18
C GLY A 111 -4.26 -6.01 -8.24
N VAL A 112 -3.57 -6.92 -8.92
CA VAL A 112 -4.05 -8.29 -9.14
C VAL A 112 -3.17 -9.27 -8.40
N TRP A 113 -3.80 -10.05 -7.53
CA TRP A 113 -3.20 -11.22 -6.92
C TRP A 113 -3.34 -12.43 -7.84
N LYS A 114 -2.28 -13.22 -7.98
CA LYS A 114 -2.26 -14.44 -8.80
C LYS A 114 -1.57 -15.57 -8.09
N GLU A 115 -2.13 -16.77 -8.22
CA GLU A 115 -1.47 -18.04 -7.88
C GLU A 115 -1.20 -18.85 -9.15
N TYR A 116 -0.12 -19.63 -9.14
CA TYR A 116 0.33 -20.46 -10.25
C TYR A 116 0.52 -21.92 -9.82
N ASN A 117 0.26 -22.86 -10.73
CA ASN A 117 0.66 -24.26 -10.55
C ASN A 117 2.12 -24.51 -10.96
N ASP A 118 2.56 -25.76 -10.82
CA ASP A 118 3.91 -26.22 -11.18
C ASP A 118 4.25 -26.09 -12.69
N LYS A 119 3.24 -25.87 -13.54
CA LYS A 119 3.40 -25.63 -14.99
C LYS A 119 3.42 -24.14 -15.33
N GLY A 120 3.29 -23.25 -14.35
CA GLY A 120 3.18 -21.81 -14.57
C GLY A 120 1.81 -21.35 -15.07
N GLU A 121 0.77 -22.19 -14.96
CA GLU A 121 -0.60 -21.81 -15.32
C GLU A 121 -1.28 -21.14 -14.11
N ILE A 122 -2.05 -20.08 -14.36
CA ILE A 122 -2.78 -19.37 -13.30
C ILE A 122 -3.87 -20.30 -12.74
N THR A 123 -3.85 -20.54 -11.44
CA THR A 123 -4.87 -21.33 -10.72
C THR A 123 -5.89 -20.44 -10.00
N LYS A 124 -5.48 -19.25 -9.58
CA LYS A 124 -6.34 -18.23 -8.98
C LYS A 124 -5.93 -16.83 -9.43
N GLU A 125 -6.92 -15.97 -9.60
CA GLU A 125 -6.73 -14.54 -9.86
C GLU A 125 -7.79 -13.76 -9.05
N ASP A 126 -7.36 -12.77 -8.28
CA ASP A 126 -8.27 -11.81 -7.62
C ASP A 126 -7.83 -10.38 -7.92
N ASP A 127 -8.80 -9.54 -8.26
CA ASP A 127 -8.58 -8.13 -8.58
C ASP A 127 -8.86 -7.31 -7.31
N TRP A 128 -7.80 -7.06 -6.54
CA TRP A 128 -7.89 -6.36 -5.26
C TRP A 128 -8.30 -4.91 -5.44
N ASP A 129 -8.08 -4.31 -6.61
CA ASP A 129 -8.50 -2.94 -6.90
C ASP A 129 -10.03 -2.78 -6.92
N LYS A 130 -10.77 -3.86 -7.19
CA LYS A 130 -12.25 -3.83 -7.17
C LYS A 130 -12.83 -3.50 -5.80
N ARG A 131 -12.04 -3.67 -4.73
CA ARG A 131 -12.45 -3.33 -3.36
C ARG A 131 -12.48 -1.82 -3.15
N TYR A 132 -11.69 -1.07 -3.91
CA TYR A 132 -11.48 0.35 -3.69
C TYR A 132 -12.26 1.20 -4.71
N LYS A 133 -13.37 1.80 -4.26
CA LYS A 133 -14.10 2.78 -5.09
C LYS A 133 -13.36 4.08 -5.28
N MET A 134 -12.54 4.48 -4.31
CA MET A 134 -11.64 5.62 -4.38
C MET A 134 -10.21 5.12 -4.53
N SER A 135 -9.52 5.62 -5.55
CA SER A 135 -8.14 5.25 -5.86
C SER A 135 -7.16 5.72 -4.77
N ILE A 136 -6.00 5.06 -4.73
CA ILE A 136 -4.91 5.46 -3.85
C ILE A 136 -4.39 6.86 -4.17
N GLU A 137 -4.35 7.26 -5.44
CA GLU A 137 -3.95 8.61 -5.84
C GLU A 137 -4.91 9.66 -5.30
N CYS A 138 -6.22 9.37 -5.30
CA CYS A 138 -7.21 10.24 -4.70
C CYS A 138 -7.02 10.34 -3.18
N LEU A 139 -6.74 9.22 -2.49
CA LEU A 139 -6.39 9.24 -1.07
C LEU A 139 -5.12 10.09 -0.83
N MET A 140 -4.05 9.90 -1.62
CA MET A 140 -2.82 10.69 -1.52
C MET A 140 -3.09 12.18 -1.68
N GLN A 141 -3.94 12.57 -2.62
CA GLN A 141 -4.33 13.96 -2.83
C GLN A 141 -5.12 14.51 -1.62
N ILE A 142 -6.11 13.77 -1.11
CA ILE A 142 -6.86 14.14 0.09
C ILE A 142 -5.90 14.35 1.28
N MET A 143 -4.97 13.42 1.48
CA MET A 143 -4.01 13.47 2.58
C MET A 143 -3.07 14.65 2.46
N LYS A 144 -2.59 14.94 1.24
CA LYS A 144 -1.71 16.07 1.01
C LYS A 144 -2.41 17.41 1.15
N GLU A 145 -3.57 17.58 0.52
CA GLU A 145 -4.26 18.87 0.44
C GLU A 145 -4.96 19.27 1.75
N ARG A 146 -5.58 18.30 2.46
CA ARG A 146 -6.36 18.59 3.66
C ARG A 146 -5.55 18.49 4.96
N TYR A 147 -4.50 17.69 4.96
CA TYR A 147 -3.75 17.37 6.19
C TYR A 147 -2.26 17.70 6.12
N ASP A 148 -1.74 18.09 4.96
CA ASP A 148 -0.31 18.24 4.68
C ASP A 148 0.51 16.99 5.02
N ILE A 149 -0.08 15.82 4.75
CA ILE A 149 0.55 14.51 4.95
C ILE A 149 0.92 13.93 3.58
N ASP A 150 2.20 13.65 3.37
CA ASP A 150 2.71 12.93 2.20
C ASP A 150 2.75 11.43 2.53
N LEU A 151 1.84 10.66 1.95
CA LEU A 151 1.73 9.23 2.28
C LEU A 151 3.01 8.45 1.97
N ILE A 152 3.86 8.88 1.03
CA ILE A 152 5.07 8.14 0.66
C ILE A 152 6.23 8.47 1.61
N LYS A 153 6.31 9.71 2.10
CA LYS A 153 7.49 10.21 2.83
C LYS A 153 7.31 10.25 4.34
N ASP A 154 6.08 10.43 4.79
CA ASP A 154 5.78 10.58 6.20
C ASP A 154 5.68 9.21 6.90
N PRO A 155 5.88 9.14 8.22
CA PRO A 155 5.77 7.91 8.99
C PRO A 155 4.29 7.51 9.18
N VAL A 156 3.67 7.10 8.08
CA VAL A 156 2.26 6.74 8.01
C VAL A 156 2.07 5.23 7.87
N SER A 157 0.92 4.74 8.32
CA SER A 157 0.39 3.42 7.99
C SER A 157 -1.02 3.60 7.46
N ILE A 158 -1.40 2.75 6.50
CA ILE A 158 -2.73 2.78 5.88
C ILE A 158 -3.38 1.41 6.07
N LEU A 159 -4.62 1.42 6.54
CA LEU A 159 -5.47 0.25 6.63
C LEU A 159 -6.77 0.50 5.89
N TYR A 160 -7.26 -0.53 5.20
CA TYR A 160 -8.60 -0.57 4.65
C TYR A 160 -9.50 -1.53 5.43
N THR A 161 -10.76 -1.16 5.64
CA THR A 161 -11.75 -2.07 6.21
C THR A 161 -13.16 -1.73 5.75
N GLU A 162 -14.03 -2.75 5.71
CA GLU A 162 -15.44 -2.63 5.32
C GLU A 162 -16.40 -3.01 6.46
N LYS A 163 -15.96 -2.97 7.73
CA LYS A 163 -16.73 -3.47 8.89
C LYS A 163 -18.17 -2.93 8.95
N THR A 164 -18.35 -1.64 8.71
CA THR A 164 -19.68 -0.99 8.63
C THR A 164 -19.90 -0.32 7.28
N ARG A 165 -18.83 0.23 6.71
CA ARG A 165 -18.73 0.82 5.38
C ARG A 165 -17.25 0.80 4.97
N PRO A 166 -16.92 0.90 3.67
CA PRO A 166 -15.53 0.93 3.23
C PRO A 166 -14.87 2.23 3.68
N ILE A 167 -13.79 2.12 4.46
CA ILE A 167 -13.02 3.24 4.99
C ILE A 167 -11.52 2.99 4.83
N TYR A 168 -10.78 4.08 4.64
CA TYR A 168 -9.34 4.13 4.88
C TYR A 168 -9.08 4.69 6.26
N ILE A 169 -8.17 4.06 6.99
CA ILE A 169 -7.63 4.53 8.26
C ILE A 169 -6.16 4.86 8.02
N VAL A 170 -5.82 6.14 8.11
CA VAL A 170 -4.44 6.64 8.03
C VAL A 170 -3.96 6.96 9.42
N THR A 171 -2.86 6.33 9.82
CA THR A 171 -2.21 6.56 11.11
C THR A 171 -0.88 7.25 10.86
N TYR A 172 -0.77 8.52 11.25
CA TYR A 172 0.47 9.29 11.22
C TYR A 172 1.17 9.20 12.58
N SER A 173 2.41 8.72 12.63
CA SER A 173 3.18 8.61 13.87
C SER A 173 3.97 9.89 14.18
N TYR A 174 3.81 10.43 15.38
CA TYR A 174 4.68 11.48 15.93
C TYR A 174 5.79 10.92 16.84
N GLY A 175 5.85 9.59 17.01
CA GLY A 175 6.72 8.91 17.96
C GLY A 175 6.06 7.68 18.60
N PRO A 176 6.72 7.00 19.53
CA PRO A 176 6.35 5.65 19.99
C PRO A 176 4.97 5.53 20.64
N TYR A 177 4.39 6.63 21.14
CA TYR A 177 3.12 6.61 21.89
C TYR A 177 2.13 7.67 21.42
N THR A 178 2.36 8.31 20.27
CA THR A 178 1.50 9.40 19.82
C THR A 178 1.30 9.33 18.33
N SER A 179 0.04 9.16 17.95
CA SER A 179 -0.33 9.09 16.54
C SER A 179 -1.57 9.92 16.27
N ARG A 180 -1.66 10.49 15.08
CA ARG A 180 -2.93 11.03 14.56
C ARG A 180 -3.59 9.96 13.72
N TRP A 181 -4.86 9.72 14.03
CA TRP A 181 -5.71 8.75 13.37
C TRP A 181 -6.73 9.53 12.55
N ILE A 182 -6.75 9.28 11.25
CA ILE A 182 -7.64 9.91 10.29
C ILE A 182 -8.41 8.80 9.58
N THR A 183 -9.74 8.83 9.65
CA THR A 183 -10.61 7.89 8.93
C THR A 183 -11.30 8.62 7.79
N ILE A 184 -11.19 8.09 6.58
CA ILE A 184 -11.79 8.64 5.35
C ILE A 184 -12.80 7.63 4.78
N ASP A 185 -14.00 8.08 4.45
CA ASP A 185 -14.99 7.28 3.71
C ASP A 185 -14.47 7.01 2.29
N VAL A 186 -14.38 5.75 1.89
CA VAL A 186 -13.83 5.36 0.58
C VAL A 186 -14.78 5.69 -0.56
N ASN A 187 -16.08 5.87 -0.31
CA ASN A 187 -17.03 6.20 -1.38
C ASN A 187 -17.07 7.71 -1.65
N THR A 188 -16.92 8.54 -0.62
CA THR A 188 -17.15 9.98 -0.71
C THR A 188 -15.89 10.82 -0.52
N GLY A 189 -14.82 10.23 0.02
CA GLY A 189 -13.63 10.95 0.46
C GLY A 189 -13.89 11.83 1.69
N GLU A 190 -14.99 11.67 2.41
CA GLU A 190 -15.33 12.44 3.60
C GLU A 190 -14.46 12.04 4.81
N THR A 191 -14.08 13.02 5.63
CA THR A 191 -13.41 12.77 6.90
C THR A 191 -14.42 12.33 7.96
N LEU A 192 -14.34 11.08 8.39
CA LEU A 192 -15.22 10.50 9.41
C LEU A 192 -14.63 10.59 10.82
N PHE A 193 -13.31 10.61 10.93
CA PHE A 193 -12.59 10.75 12.19
C PHE A 193 -11.26 11.46 11.95
N ASP A 194 -10.85 12.34 12.86
CA ASP A 194 -9.53 12.94 12.87
C ASP A 194 -9.16 13.37 14.29
N LYS A 195 -8.27 12.61 14.94
CA LYS A 195 -7.72 12.98 16.25
C LYS A 195 -6.29 12.52 16.42
N ARG A 196 -5.50 13.36 17.10
CA ARG A 196 -4.23 12.96 17.72
C ARG A 196 -4.51 12.29 19.06
N LEU A 197 -4.04 11.05 19.20
CA LEU A 197 -4.23 10.21 20.38
C LEU A 197 -2.87 9.82 20.97
N LEU A 198 -2.80 9.77 22.30
CA LEU A 198 -1.72 9.04 22.99
C LEU A 198 -2.10 7.56 23.05
N GLY A 199 -1.11 6.66 23.10
CA GLY A 199 -1.32 5.21 23.05
C GLY A 199 -2.41 4.70 24.00
N ASP A 200 -2.40 5.19 25.24
CA ASP A 200 -3.37 4.78 26.28
C ASP A 200 -4.83 5.18 25.98
N PHE A 201 -5.05 6.11 25.05
CA PHE A 201 -6.39 6.57 24.67
C PHE A 201 -6.93 5.89 23.42
N PHE A 202 -6.16 5.05 22.71
CA PHE A 202 -6.64 4.36 21.50
C PHE A 202 -7.93 3.57 21.76
N ASN A 203 -7.95 2.74 22.81
CA ASN A 203 -9.09 1.88 23.14
C ASN A 203 -10.40 2.66 23.38
N LYS A 204 -10.31 3.93 23.79
CA LYS A 204 -11.47 4.79 23.98
C LYS A 204 -12.13 5.23 22.67
N TYR A 205 -11.36 5.25 21.58
CA TYR A 205 -11.79 5.72 20.27
C TYR A 205 -11.83 4.61 19.21
N GLU A 206 -11.43 3.39 19.54
CA GLU A 206 -11.39 2.26 18.58
C GLU A 206 -12.71 2.11 17.83
N GLU A 207 -13.85 2.11 18.51
CA GLU A 207 -15.15 2.01 17.84
C GLU A 207 -15.40 3.17 16.86
N GLN A 208 -15.01 4.40 17.21
CA GLN A 208 -15.19 5.57 16.34
C GLN A 208 -14.22 5.56 15.15
N ILE A 209 -13.02 4.98 15.32
CA ILE A 209 -12.01 4.87 14.27
C ILE A 209 -12.43 3.82 13.23
N TYR A 210 -12.84 2.63 13.69
CA TYR A 210 -13.12 1.47 12.84
C TYR A 210 -14.58 1.34 12.41
N ARG A 211 -15.50 1.99 13.14
CA ARG A 211 -16.95 1.97 12.88
C ARG A 211 -17.56 3.37 13.08
N PRO A 212 -17.05 4.41 12.41
CA PRO A 212 -17.67 5.73 12.45
C PRO A 212 -19.13 5.64 11.99
N LYS A 213 -20.00 6.41 12.64
CA LYS A 213 -21.45 6.45 12.35
C LYS A 213 -21.72 7.25 11.09
#